data_AF-A0A377E8P7-F1
#
_entry.id   AF-A0A377E8P7-F1
#
_cell.length_a   1.000
_cell.length_b   1.000
_cell.length_c   1.000
_cell.angle_alpha   90.00
_cell.angle_beta   90.00
_cell.angle_gamma   90.00
#
_symmetry.space_group_name_H-M   'P 1'
#
loop_
_entity.id
_entity.type
_entity.pdbx_description
1 polymer ?
#
loop_
_entity_poly.entity_id
_entity_poly.type
_entity_poly.pdbx_seq_one_letter_code
_entity_poly.pdbx_strand_id
1 'polypeptide(L)' 'MKQTIFLRTKQQQQAAINAILATPLDKDKPVTIRITDYKRNLDQNAKFHAMLADIARQGSMVR' A
#
# COMPACT_ATOMS: atom_id res chain seq x y z
N MET A 1 5.71 8.16 -1.67
CA MET A 1 5.58 6.80 -1.10
C MET A 1 4.14 6.58 -0.68
N LYS A 2 3.53 5.44 -1.01
CA LYS A 2 2.16 5.10 -0.60
C LYS A 2 2.22 4.44 0.78
N GLN A 3 1.72 5.11 1.82
CA GLN A 3 1.67 4.56 3.17
C GLN A 3 0.42 3.68 3.33
N THR A 4 0.60 2.47 3.82
CA THR A 4 -0.49 1.53 4.13
C THR A 4 -0.44 1.19 5.62
N ILE A 5 -1.55 1.41 6.33
CA ILE A 5 -1.69 1.08 7.75
C ILE A 5 -2.76 -0.01 7.87
N PHE A 6 -2.38 -1.17 8.40
CA PHE A 6 -3.34 -2.23 8.71
C PHE A 6 -4.01 -1.94 10.05
N LEU A 7 -5.35 -1.99 10.09
CA LEU A 7 -6.14 -1.71 11.29
C LEU A 7 -6.46 -3.01 12.05
N ARG A 8 -5.48 -3.59 12.74
CA ARG A 8 -5.66 -4.81 13.55
C ARG A 8 -5.85 -4.53 15.04
N THR A 9 -5.35 -3.39 15.51
CA THR A 9 -5.43 -2.98 16.93
C THR A 9 -5.90 -1.53 17.07
N LYS A 10 -6.38 -1.17 18.27
CA LYS A 10 -6.77 0.22 18.59
C LYS A 10 -5.63 1.22 18.45
N GLN A 11 -4.41 0.79 18.77
CA GLN A 11 -3.21 1.63 18.58
C GLN A 11 -2.96 1.94 17.09
N GLN A 12 -3.15 0.95 16.21
CA GLN A 12 -3.01 1.15 14.76
C GLN A 12 -4.13 2.05 14.21
N GLN A 13 -5.34 1.92 14.75
CA GLN A 13 -6.44 2.85 14.45
C GLN A 13 -6.08 4.28 14.83
N GLN A 14 -5.53 4.51 16.03
CA GLN A 14 -5.11 5.84 16.45
C GLN A 14 -3.97 6.39 15.60
N ALA A 15 -3.00 5.56 15.23
CA ALA A 15 -1.92 5.96 14.33
C ALA A 15 -2.43 6.41 12.95
N ALA A 16 -3.42 5.72 12.40
CA ALA A 16 -4.06 6.12 11.14
C ALA A 16 -4.78 7.47 11.25
N ILE A 17 -5.49 7.71 12.35
CA ILE A 17 -6.14 9.01 12.61
C ILE A 17 -5.10 10.12 12.69
N ASN A 18 -4.03 9.91 13.46
CA ASN A 18 -2.97 10.91 13.62
C ASN A 18 -2.28 11.23 12.29
N ALA A 19 -2.07 10.23 11.43
CA ALA A 19 -1.49 10.43 10.11
C ALA A 19 -2.40 11.29 9.20
N ILE A 20 -3.72 11.05 9.24
CA ILE A 20 -4.68 11.85 8.49
C ILE A 20 -4.68 13.30 8.98
N LEU A 21 -4.69 13.52 10.30
CA LEU A 21 -4.66 14.87 10.88
C LEU A 21 -3.35 15.63 10.59
N ALA A 22 -2.22 14.93 10.49
CA ALA A 22 -0.93 15.53 10.16
C ALA A 22 -0.75 15.80 8.66
N THR A 23 -1.69 15.34 7.82
CA THR A 23 -1.57 15.50 6.36
C THR A 23 -1.85 16.95 5.97
N PRO A 24 -0.95 17.60 5.21
CA PRO A 24 -1.18 18.96 4.73
C PRO A 24 -2.37 18.99 3.76
N LEU A 25 -3.26 19.96 3.98
CA LEU A 25 -4.41 20.21 3.11
C LEU A 25 -3.97 21.17 1.99
N ASP A 26 -3.88 20.64 0.77
CA ASP A 26 -3.57 21.40 -0.43
C ASP A 26 -4.76 21.30 -1.40
N LYS A 27 -5.28 22.45 -1.85
CA LYS A 27 -6.42 22.52 -2.77
C LYS A 27 -6.05 22.08 -4.18
N ASP A 28 -4.82 22.30 -4.61
CA ASP A 28 -4.34 21.97 -5.94
C ASP A 28 -3.80 20.53 -6.01
N LYS A 29 -3.38 19.98 -4.85
CA LYS A 29 -2.86 18.61 -4.73
C LYS A 29 -3.55 17.85 -3.59
N PRO A 30 -4.80 17.38 -3.79
CA PRO A 30 -5.54 16.68 -2.75
C PRO A 30 -4.88 15.35 -2.40
N VAL A 31 -4.82 15.05 -1.11
CA VAL A 31 -4.38 13.73 -0.63
C VAL A 31 -5.56 12.77 -0.59
N THR A 32 -5.47 11.66 -1.32
CA THR A 32 -6.51 10.64 -1.35
C THR A 32 -6.26 9.55 -0.30
N ILE A 33 -7.27 9.31 0.55
CA ILE A 33 -7.26 8.22 1.55
C ILE A 33 -8.18 7.11 1.04
N ARG A 34 -7.74 5.86 1.10
CA ARG A 34 -8.53 4.71 0.67
C ARG A 34 -8.61 3.66 1.78
N ILE A 35 -9.82 3.44 2.29
CA ILE A 35 -10.12 2.39 3.27
C ILE A 35 -10.76 1.23 2.51
N THR A 36 -10.21 0.04 2.65
CA THR A 36 -10.71 -1.18 2.00
C THR A 36 -10.63 -2.35 2.95
N ASP A 37 -11.60 -3.26 2.87
CA ASP A 37 -11.49 -4.54 3.54
C ASP A 37 -10.23 -5.27 3.08
N TYR A 38 -9.56 -5.89 4.04
CA TYR A 38 -8.40 -6.72 3.75
C TYR A 38 -8.86 -8.00 3.05
N LYS A 39 -8.85 -7.99 1.72
CA LYS A 39 -8.98 -9.22 0.93
C LYS A 39 -7.62 -9.91 0.92
N ARG A 40 -7.57 -11.14 1.44
CA ARG A 40 -6.39 -12.04 1.46
C ARG A 40 -5.75 -12.20 0.07
N ASN A 41 -6.53 -12.02 -1.01
CA ASN A 41 -6.06 -12.00 -2.40
C ASN A 41 -5.18 -10.80 -2.76
N LEU A 42 -5.22 -9.67 -2.03
CA LEU A 42 -4.41 -8.50 -2.36
C LEU A 42 -2.92 -8.73 -2.05
N ASP A 43 -2.62 -9.39 -0.93
CA ASP A 43 -1.25 -9.83 -0.62
C ASP A 43 -0.77 -10.93 -1.55
N GLN A 44 -1.67 -11.85 -1.93
CA GLN A 44 -1.33 -12.83 -2.97
C GLN A 44 -1.02 -12.13 -4.29
N ASN A 45 -1.79 -11.12 -4.67
CA ASN A 45 -1.57 -10.40 -5.93
C ASN A 45 -0.28 -9.55 -5.88
N ALA A 46 0.04 -8.95 -4.74
CA ALA A 46 1.31 -8.24 -4.54
C ALA A 46 2.51 -9.20 -4.64
N LYS A 47 2.43 -10.37 -4.00
CA LYS A 47 3.44 -11.44 -4.12
C LYS A 47 3.53 -11.98 -5.54
N PHE A 48 2.40 -12.16 -6.20
CA PHE A 48 2.31 -12.62 -7.59
C PHE A 48 2.99 -11.64 -8.55
N HIS A 49 2.67 -10.34 -8.45
CA HIS A 49 3.32 -9.32 -9.27
C HIS A 49 4.81 -9.18 -8.96
N ALA A 50 5.23 -9.31 -7.70
CA ALA A 50 6.65 -9.30 -7.33
C ALA A 50 7.39 -10.51 -7.93
N MET A 51 6.78 -11.70 -7.89
CA MET A 51 7.34 -12.93 -8.48
C MET A 51 7.43 -12.83 -10.00
N LEU A 52 6.39 -12.33 -10.68
CA LEU A 52 6.41 -12.10 -12.13
C LEU A 52 7.52 -11.10 -12.53
N ALA A 53 7.72 -10.04 -11.75
CA ALA A 53 8.77 -9.06 -11.98
C ALA A 53 10.19 -9.62 -11.76
N ASP A 54 10.33 -10.66 -10.93
CA ASP A 54 11.59 -11.35 -10.71
C ASP A 54 11.88 -12.34 -11.85
N ILE A 55 10.87 -13.14 -12.26
CA ILE A 55 10.98 -14.05 -13.41
C ILE A 55 11.29 -13.27 -14.69
N ALA A 56 10.64 -12.14 -14.93
CA ALA A 56 10.92 -11.30 -16.10
C ALA A 56 12.37 -10.79 -16.12
N ARG A 57 12.92 -10.43 -14.95
CA ARG A 57 14.33 -10.04 -14.83
C ARG A 57 15.29 -11.20 -15.11
N GLN A 58 15.00 -12.38 -14.56
CA GLN A 58 15.82 -13.58 -14.80
C GLN A 58 15.77 -14.02 -16.26
N GLY A 59 14.58 -14.01 -16.90
CA GLY A 59 14.41 -14.35 -18.32
C GLY A 59 15.10 -13.36 -19.27
N SER A 60 15.21 -12.08 -18.90
CA SER A 60 15.95 -11.08 -19.67
C SER A 60 17.48 -11.22 -19.59
N MET A 61 17.99 -11.99 -18.62
CA MET A 61 19.42 -12.27 -18.43
C MET A 61 19.89 -13.54 -19.17
N VAL A 62 19.01 -14.21 -19.91
CA VAL A 62 19.29 -15.43 -20.72
C VAL A 62 19.19 -15.12 -22.24
N ARG A 63 19.54 -13.90 -22.65
CA ARG A 63 19.74 -13.54 -24.06
C ARG A 63 21.09 -12.89 -24.27
#